data_AF-A0A945USK5-F1
#
_entry.id   AF-A0A945USK5-F1
#
_cell.length_a   1.000
_cell.length_b   1.000
_cell.length_c   1.000
_cell.angle_alpha   90.00
_cell.angle_beta   90.00
_cell.angle_gamma   90.00
#
_symmetry.space_group_name_H-M   'P 1'
#
loop_
_entity.id
_entity.type
_entity.pdbx_description
1 polymer ?
#
loop_
_entity_poly.entity_id
_entity_poly.type
_entity_poly.pdbx_seq_one_letter_code
_entity_poly.pdbx_strand_id
1 'polypeptide(L)'
;EFLETVSDADLEPFGGRAKWKELMLKAARATCDWFIKNTPTDGIPYWDGGAPGLVKMGDYLNQPADPFNDHEPVDSSAAAIGAQGLIRLGRYLGTDTEDGKRYYQAGLTTLRTLLTDTYLGVDPTHHGLLLHSVYHQPNGWDNIPEGQKVPCNEACMWGDYHIRELALYVTRLIKDQPHYTFFGCLKD
;
A
#
# COMPACT_ATOMS: atom_id res chain seq x y z
N GLU A 1 -7.67 -4.07 -15.10
CA GLU A 1 -7.48 -5.53 -15.20
C GLU A 1 -8.81 -6.25 -15.33
N PHE A 2 -9.64 -6.33 -14.28
CA PHE A 2 -10.94 -7.03 -14.34
C PHE A 2 -11.89 -6.51 -15.43
N LEU A 3 -12.01 -5.19 -15.62
CA LEU A 3 -12.90 -4.65 -16.67
C LEU A 3 -12.58 -5.22 -18.06
N GLU A 4 -11.32 -5.54 -18.37
CA GLU A 4 -10.93 -6.11 -19.67
C GLU A 4 -11.39 -7.56 -19.87
N THR A 5 -11.75 -8.27 -18.79
CA THR A 5 -12.26 -9.64 -18.87
C THR A 5 -13.77 -9.71 -19.02
N VAL A 6 -14.48 -8.59 -18.82
CA VAL A 6 -15.95 -8.51 -18.96
C VAL A 6 -16.27 -8.15 -20.41
N SER A 7 -17.28 -8.78 -21.02
CA SER A 7 -17.67 -8.48 -22.40
C SER A 7 -18.34 -7.10 -22.51
N ASP A 8 -18.29 -6.47 -23.68
CA ASP A 8 -19.01 -5.21 -23.91
C ASP A 8 -20.53 -5.39 -23.82
N ALA A 9 -21.05 -6.55 -24.25
CA ALA A 9 -22.47 -6.88 -24.15
C ALA A 9 -22.97 -6.90 -22.70
N ASP A 10 -22.14 -7.38 -21.76
CA ASP A 10 -22.49 -7.39 -20.33
C ASP A 10 -22.41 -5.99 -19.71
N LEU A 11 -21.57 -5.10 -20.23
CA LEU A 11 -21.40 -3.74 -19.71
C LEU A 11 -22.40 -2.75 -20.30
N GLU A 12 -22.94 -3.02 -21.49
CA GLU A 12 -23.84 -2.11 -22.21
C GLU A 12 -25.07 -1.71 -21.39
N PRO A 13 -25.79 -2.63 -20.72
CA PRO A 13 -26.93 -2.26 -19.87
C PRO A 13 -26.57 -1.33 -18.70
N PHE A 14 -25.28 -1.24 -18.35
CA PHE A 14 -24.78 -0.43 -17.24
C PHE A 14 -24.05 0.85 -17.69
N GLY A 15 -24.13 1.20 -18.98
CA GLY A 15 -23.55 2.40 -19.57
C GLY A 15 -22.20 2.19 -20.26
N GLY A 16 -21.84 0.95 -20.56
CA GLY A 16 -20.71 0.60 -21.40
C GLY A 16 -19.33 0.72 -20.74
N ARG A 17 -18.32 0.14 -21.38
CA ARG A 17 -16.94 0.08 -20.88
C ARG A 17 -16.32 1.45 -20.62
N ALA A 18 -16.56 2.43 -21.51
CA ALA A 18 -15.94 3.74 -21.44
C ALA A 18 -16.27 4.47 -20.12
N LYS A 19 -17.56 4.46 -19.73
CA LYS A 19 -18.03 5.03 -18.47
C LYS A 19 -17.31 4.42 -17.26
N TRP A 20 -17.22 3.09 -17.20
CA TRP A 20 -16.59 2.41 -16.07
C TRP A 20 -15.08 2.61 -16.03
N LYS A 21 -14.40 2.63 -17.18
CA LYS A 21 -12.97 2.96 -17.26
C LYS A 21 -12.69 4.37 -16.74
N GLU A 22 -13.47 5.36 -17.17
CA GLU A 22 -13.33 6.74 -16.70
C GLU A 22 -13.56 6.85 -15.20
N LEU A 23 -14.65 6.28 -14.69
CA LEU A 23 -14.99 6.32 -13.27
C LEU A 23 -13.92 5.66 -12.40
N MET A 24 -13.48 4.46 -12.76
CA MET A 24 -12.47 3.72 -11.99
C MET A 24 -11.11 4.41 -12.04
N LEU A 25 -10.73 4.97 -13.19
CA LEU A 25 -9.48 5.72 -13.30
C LEU A 25 -9.51 7.01 -12.47
N LYS A 26 -10.64 7.73 -12.47
CA LYS A 26 -10.83 8.91 -11.62
C LYS A 26 -10.69 8.56 -10.14
N ALA A 27 -11.34 7.48 -9.70
CA ALA A 27 -11.24 7.01 -8.32
C ALA A 27 -9.81 6.60 -7.95
N ALA A 28 -9.14 5.79 -8.78
CA ALA A 28 -7.77 5.35 -8.54
C ALA A 28 -6.79 6.53 -8.41
N ARG A 29 -6.90 7.53 -9.29
CA ARG A 29 -6.08 8.74 -9.23
C ARG A 29 -6.34 9.54 -7.96
N ALA A 30 -7.60 9.81 -7.62
CA ALA A 30 -7.97 10.54 -6.42
C ALA A 30 -7.43 9.86 -5.14
N THR A 31 -7.56 8.54 -5.04
CA THR A 31 -7.04 7.75 -3.92
C THR A 31 -5.51 7.79 -3.86
N CYS A 32 -4.82 7.56 -4.98
CA CYS A 32 -3.35 7.55 -5.00
C CYS A 32 -2.76 8.94 -4.75
N ASP A 33 -3.37 9.99 -5.29
CA ASP A 33 -2.95 11.37 -5.05
C ASP A 33 -3.09 11.76 -3.59
N TRP A 34 -4.21 11.41 -2.96
CA TRP A 34 -4.40 11.64 -1.52
C TRP A 34 -3.42 10.82 -0.70
N PHE A 35 -3.22 9.54 -1.03
CA PHE A 35 -2.31 8.66 -0.31
C PHE A 35 -0.89 9.21 -0.34
N ILE A 36 -0.34 9.55 -1.52
CA ILE A 36 1.00 10.14 -1.64
C ILE A 36 1.09 11.46 -0.87
N LYS A 37 0.08 12.32 -0.98
CA LYS A 37 0.10 13.65 -0.34
C LYS A 37 0.10 13.59 1.19
N ASN A 38 -0.54 12.57 1.77
CA ASN A 38 -0.74 12.45 3.21
C ASN A 38 0.05 11.28 3.83
N THR A 39 1.10 10.83 3.13
CA THR A 39 2.02 9.81 3.63
C THR A 39 3.42 10.43 3.76
N PRO A 40 4.15 10.13 4.85
CA PRO A 40 5.58 10.43 5.01
C PRO A 40 6.45 10.08 3.78
N THR A 41 7.63 10.70 3.72
CA THR A 41 8.50 10.66 2.53
C THR A 41 9.03 9.27 2.16
N ASP A 42 8.98 8.32 3.10
CA ASP A 42 9.39 6.93 2.92
C ASP A 42 8.24 6.02 2.43
N GLY A 43 7.04 6.57 2.29
CA GLY A 43 5.87 5.89 1.78
C GLY A 43 5.12 5.03 2.80
N ILE A 44 5.37 5.21 4.10
CA ILE A 44 4.69 4.49 5.19
C ILE A 44 3.65 5.40 5.87
N PRO A 45 2.33 5.12 5.75
CA PRO A 45 1.30 5.98 6.32
C PRO A 45 1.14 5.75 7.83
N TYR A 46 0.67 6.79 8.52
CA TYR A 46 0.05 6.63 9.83
C TYR A 46 -1.29 5.91 9.68
N TRP A 47 -1.75 5.23 10.75
CA TRP A 47 -2.95 4.38 10.71
C TRP A 47 -4.21 5.12 10.22
N ASP A 48 -4.31 6.43 10.46
CA ASP A 48 -5.36 7.30 9.97
C ASP A 48 -4.79 8.69 9.64
N GLY A 49 -5.03 9.20 8.42
CA GLY A 49 -4.57 10.53 7.98
C GLY A 49 -5.26 11.72 8.66
N GLY A 50 -6.27 11.46 9.48
CA GLY A 50 -6.96 12.39 10.36
C GLY A 50 -6.81 12.05 11.84
N ALA A 51 -5.86 11.18 12.23
CA ALA A 51 -5.66 10.82 13.63
C ALA A 51 -5.33 12.06 14.49
N PRO A 52 -5.99 12.22 15.66
CA PRO A 52 -5.92 13.46 16.42
C PRO A 52 -4.53 13.76 16.99
N GLY A 53 -3.70 12.74 17.22
CA GLY A 53 -2.33 12.86 17.69
C GLY A 53 -1.34 13.35 16.62
N LEU A 54 -1.70 13.35 15.33
CA LEU A 54 -0.85 13.89 14.26
C LEU A 54 -0.50 15.36 14.48
N VAL A 55 -1.36 16.13 15.17
CA VAL A 55 -1.08 17.53 15.52
C VAL A 55 0.14 17.69 16.44
N LYS A 56 0.55 16.61 17.12
CA LYS A 56 1.74 16.57 17.98
C LYS A 56 3.00 16.12 17.23
N MET A 57 2.86 15.69 15.98
CA MET A 57 3.95 15.09 15.19
C MET A 57 4.77 16.11 14.38
N GLY A 58 4.46 17.40 14.48
CA GLY A 58 5.19 18.45 13.75
C GLY A 58 5.11 18.27 12.24
N ASP A 59 6.24 18.41 11.54
CA ASP A 59 6.33 18.31 10.07
C ASP A 59 6.52 16.87 9.59
N TYR A 60 5.69 15.95 10.09
CA TYR A 60 5.85 14.51 9.89
C TYR A 60 5.76 14.07 8.41
N LEU A 61 5.11 14.87 7.56
CA LEU A 61 4.95 14.55 6.13
C LEU A 61 6.23 14.80 5.31
N ASN A 62 7.15 15.63 5.81
CA ASN A 62 8.40 15.98 5.12
C ASN A 62 9.62 15.21 5.66
N GLN A 63 9.39 14.10 6.35
CA GLN A 63 10.42 13.19 6.87
C GLN A 63 9.96 11.72 6.75
N PRO A 64 10.83 10.72 7.00
CA PRO A 64 10.41 9.34 7.12
C PRO A 64 9.44 9.14 8.29
N ALA A 65 8.58 8.13 8.21
CA ALA A 65 7.72 7.75 9.32
C ALA A 65 8.55 7.20 10.48
N ASP A 66 8.10 7.45 11.72
CA ASP A 66 8.72 6.87 12.91
C ASP A 66 7.73 5.88 13.54
N PRO A 67 7.91 4.56 13.41
CA PRO A 67 7.01 3.59 14.03
C PRO A 67 7.12 3.53 15.57
N PHE A 68 8.08 4.24 16.17
CA PHE A 68 8.35 4.23 17.62
C PHE A 68 8.08 5.60 18.28
N ASN A 69 7.36 6.49 17.60
CA ASN A 69 6.98 7.78 18.15
C ASN A 69 5.97 7.66 19.31
N ASP A 70 5.71 8.78 19.98
CA ASP A 70 4.88 8.84 21.20
C ASP A 70 3.38 9.14 20.96
N HIS A 71 2.93 9.29 19.71
CA HIS A 71 1.67 9.95 19.40
C HIS A 71 0.72 9.15 18.51
N GLU A 72 1.17 8.62 17.38
CA GLU A 72 0.31 7.86 16.47
C GLU A 72 1.06 6.68 15.84
N PRO A 73 0.49 5.45 15.82
CA PRO A 73 1.15 4.33 15.17
C PRO A 73 1.09 4.45 13.64
N VAL A 74 2.06 3.83 12.98
CA VAL A 74 2.01 3.59 11.53
C VAL A 74 1.16 2.37 11.20
N ASP A 75 0.74 2.22 9.95
CA ASP A 75 0.19 0.96 9.44
C ASP A 75 0.93 0.52 8.17
N SER A 76 1.88 -0.38 8.37
CA SER A 76 2.67 -0.96 7.27
C SER A 76 1.82 -1.81 6.32
N SER A 77 0.70 -2.38 6.80
CA SER A 77 -0.18 -3.18 5.96
C SER A 77 -0.89 -2.32 4.91
N ALA A 78 -1.35 -1.13 5.30
CA ALA A 78 -1.84 -0.11 4.37
C ALA A 78 -0.74 0.36 3.40
N ALA A 79 0.50 0.47 3.84
CA ALA A 79 1.64 0.80 2.97
C ALA A 79 1.82 -0.26 1.87
N ALA A 80 1.80 -1.55 2.22
CA ALA A 80 1.96 -2.65 1.27
C ALA A 80 0.82 -2.65 0.23
N ILE A 81 -0.42 -2.50 0.67
CA ILE A 81 -1.60 -2.40 -0.22
C ILE A 81 -1.50 -1.18 -1.14
N GLY A 82 -1.17 -0.01 -0.56
CA GLY A 82 -1.01 1.25 -1.28
C GLY A 82 0.06 1.16 -2.36
N ALA A 83 1.22 0.57 -2.03
CA ALA A 83 2.32 0.35 -2.98
C ALA A 83 1.90 -0.51 -4.17
N GLN A 84 1.12 -1.57 -3.95
CA GLN A 84 0.59 -2.39 -5.05
C GLN A 84 -0.30 -1.58 -5.98
N GLY A 85 -1.21 -0.76 -5.42
CA GLY A 85 -2.08 0.13 -6.19
C GLY A 85 -1.28 1.15 -7.00
N LEU A 86 -0.30 1.80 -6.37
CA LEU A 86 0.60 2.79 -6.96
C LEU A 86 1.40 2.24 -8.14
N ILE A 87 2.05 1.08 -7.98
CA ILE A 87 2.84 0.46 -9.04
C ILE A 87 1.94 0.03 -10.21
N ARG A 88 0.76 -0.54 -9.92
CA ARG A 88 -0.20 -0.96 -10.96
C ARG A 88 -0.78 0.23 -11.73
N LEU A 89 -1.19 1.30 -11.04
CA LEU A 89 -1.68 2.52 -11.68
C LEU A 89 -0.58 3.20 -12.51
N GLY A 90 0.63 3.28 -11.96
CA GLY A 90 1.79 3.84 -12.65
C GLY A 90 2.08 3.12 -13.97
N ARG A 91 2.03 1.79 -13.98
CA ARG A 91 2.16 0.98 -15.19
C ARG A 91 0.98 1.13 -16.15
N TYR A 92 -0.25 1.17 -15.64
CA TYR A 92 -1.43 1.37 -16.47
C TYR A 92 -1.40 2.70 -17.23
N LEU A 93 -0.85 3.75 -16.61
CA LEU A 93 -0.70 5.07 -17.23
C LEU A 93 0.55 5.20 -18.12
N GLY A 94 1.48 4.24 -18.07
CA GLY A 94 2.77 4.29 -18.75
C GLY A 94 3.85 4.95 -17.89
N THR A 95 4.91 4.21 -17.55
CA THR A 95 5.99 4.66 -16.66
C THR A 95 6.91 5.72 -17.26
N ASP A 96 6.73 6.00 -18.55
CA ASP A 96 7.36 7.09 -19.32
C ASP A 96 6.57 8.40 -19.24
N THR A 97 5.30 8.35 -18.85
CA THR A 97 4.49 9.55 -18.56
C THR A 97 4.82 10.12 -17.18
N GLU A 98 4.64 11.44 -17.00
CA GLU A 98 4.89 12.09 -15.70
C GLU A 98 4.06 11.46 -14.57
N ASP A 99 2.75 11.29 -14.79
CA ASP A 99 1.86 10.66 -13.80
C ASP A 99 2.24 9.20 -13.52
N GLY A 100 2.46 8.42 -14.59
CA GLY A 100 2.77 7.00 -14.45
C GLY A 100 4.10 6.79 -13.74
N LYS A 101 5.11 7.59 -14.07
CA LYS A 101 6.41 7.61 -13.37
C LYS A 101 6.24 8.00 -11.90
N ARG A 102 5.46 9.04 -11.60
CA ARG A 102 5.21 9.50 -10.22
C ARG A 102 4.61 8.39 -9.35
N TYR A 103 3.52 7.76 -9.79
CA TYR A 103 2.89 6.68 -9.01
C TYR A 103 3.80 5.45 -8.90
N TYR A 104 4.47 5.08 -9.99
CA TYR A 104 5.37 3.93 -9.99
C TYR A 104 6.54 4.11 -9.00
N GLN A 105 7.18 5.28 -9.00
CA GLN A 105 8.29 5.58 -8.09
C GLN A 105 7.84 5.71 -6.64
N ALA A 106 6.64 6.23 -6.37
CA ALA A 106 6.08 6.25 -5.02
C ALA A 106 5.92 4.83 -4.47
N GLY A 107 5.31 3.92 -5.23
CA GLY A 107 5.14 2.53 -4.79
C GLY A 107 6.46 1.76 -4.63
N LEU A 108 7.45 1.98 -5.50
CA LEU A 108 8.81 1.42 -5.33
C LEU A 108 9.54 1.99 -4.12
N THR A 109 9.31 3.27 -3.78
CA THR A 109 9.85 3.90 -2.57
C THR A 109 9.29 3.24 -1.33
N THR A 110 7.96 3.06 -1.25
CA THR A 110 7.32 2.32 -0.16
C THR A 110 7.87 0.89 -0.04
N LEU A 111 7.97 0.15 -1.16
CA LEU A 111 8.51 -1.22 -1.13
C LEU A 111 9.95 -1.26 -0.60
N ARG A 112 10.80 -0.32 -1.03
CA ARG A 112 12.18 -0.23 -0.52
C ARG A 112 12.20 -0.07 1.00
N THR A 113 11.33 0.77 1.54
CA THR A 113 11.21 0.98 3.00
C THR A 113 10.69 -0.25 3.72
N LEU A 114 9.65 -0.92 3.19
CA LEU A 114 9.07 -2.13 3.78
C LEU A 114 10.04 -3.33 3.83
N LEU A 115 11.08 -3.33 2.98
CA LEU A 115 12.12 -4.37 2.97
C LEU A 115 13.31 -4.07 3.89
N THR A 116 13.26 -2.99 4.67
CA THR A 116 14.28 -2.71 5.71
C THR A 116 14.00 -3.51 6.98
N ASP A 117 15.04 -3.72 7.81
CA ASP A 117 14.94 -4.42 9.09
C ASP A 117 13.98 -3.75 10.08
N THR A 118 13.63 -2.47 9.87
CA THR A 118 12.59 -1.80 10.64
C THR A 118 11.22 -2.42 10.41
N TYR A 119 10.87 -2.74 9.16
CA TYR A 119 9.53 -3.22 8.80
C TYR A 119 9.46 -4.71 8.51
N LEU A 120 10.56 -5.30 8.02
CA LEU A 120 10.63 -6.72 7.71
C LEU A 120 10.88 -7.52 8.99
N GLY A 121 10.05 -8.53 9.24
CA GLY A 121 10.22 -9.46 10.37
C GLY A 121 11.46 -10.34 10.20
N VAL A 122 12.60 -9.85 10.68
CA VAL A 122 13.90 -10.56 10.61
C VAL A 122 14.26 -11.32 11.89
N ASP A 123 13.51 -11.10 12.98
CA ASP A 123 13.66 -11.86 14.23
C ASP A 123 13.20 -13.31 14.03
N PRO A 124 14.06 -14.33 14.25
CA PRO A 124 13.71 -15.73 14.06
C PRO A 124 12.61 -16.24 15.01
N THR A 125 12.29 -15.49 16.06
CA THR A 125 11.21 -15.81 17.01
C THR A 125 9.88 -15.14 16.65
N HIS A 126 9.90 -14.18 15.71
CA HIS A 126 8.71 -13.53 15.20
C HIS A 126 8.14 -14.30 14.00
N HIS A 127 6.83 -14.51 13.95
CA HIS A 127 6.20 -15.35 12.92
C HIS A 127 5.58 -14.56 11.75
N GLY A 128 5.44 -13.24 11.89
CA GLY A 128 4.96 -12.37 10.81
C GLY A 128 6.08 -11.84 9.93
N LEU A 129 5.78 -11.62 8.65
CA LEU A 129 6.71 -11.09 7.65
C LEU A 129 6.81 -9.55 7.72
N LEU A 130 5.70 -8.87 7.98
CA LEU A 130 5.63 -7.41 7.99
C LEU A 130 5.20 -6.88 9.37
N LEU A 131 6.08 -6.11 9.99
CA LEU A 131 5.88 -5.49 11.31
C LEU A 131 5.19 -4.14 11.20
N HIS A 132 4.70 -3.63 12.34
CA HIS A 132 4.03 -2.34 12.48
C HIS A 132 2.70 -2.25 11.73
N SER A 133 1.96 -3.35 11.72
CA SER A 133 0.55 -3.34 11.33
C SER A 133 -0.31 -2.88 12.50
N VAL A 134 -1.43 -2.23 12.19
CA VAL A 134 -2.45 -1.84 13.16
C VAL A 134 -3.77 -2.48 12.74
N TYR A 135 -4.36 -3.26 13.63
CA TYR A 135 -5.64 -3.91 13.43
C TYR A 135 -6.81 -3.01 13.85
N HIS A 136 -6.80 -2.46 15.06
CA HIS A 136 -7.92 -1.68 15.56
C HIS A 136 -7.54 -0.64 16.62
N GLN A 137 -6.87 0.43 16.19
CA GLN A 137 -6.44 1.52 17.06
C GLN A 137 -7.54 2.12 17.95
N PRO A 138 -8.78 2.41 17.50
CA PRO A 138 -9.80 3.01 18.37
C PRO A 138 -10.25 2.13 19.54
N ASN A 139 -10.11 0.81 19.44
CA ASN A 139 -10.46 -0.13 20.51
C ASN A 139 -9.23 -0.55 21.34
N GLY A 140 -8.02 -0.14 20.95
CA GLY A 140 -6.78 -0.49 21.64
C GLY A 140 -6.51 -2.00 21.67
N TRP A 141 -6.76 -2.69 20.55
CA TRP A 141 -6.57 -4.15 20.46
C TRP A 141 -5.11 -4.55 20.20
N ASP A 142 -4.34 -3.63 19.64
CA ASP A 142 -2.97 -3.86 19.21
C ASP A 142 -2.00 -3.76 20.41
N ASN A 143 -1.00 -4.63 20.45
CA ASN A 143 0.02 -4.66 21.48
C ASN A 143 0.86 -3.38 21.48
N ILE A 144 1.05 -2.83 22.69
CA ILE A 144 2.00 -1.75 22.96
C ILE A 144 3.16 -2.38 23.75
N PRO A 145 4.33 -2.59 23.14
CA PRO A 145 5.49 -3.14 23.84
C PRO A 145 5.90 -2.28 25.05
N GLU A 146 6.54 -2.91 26.05
CA GLU A 146 7.03 -2.19 27.22
C GLU A 146 7.95 -1.01 26.83
N GLY A 147 7.67 0.17 27.39
CA GLY A 147 8.39 1.41 27.10
C GLY A 147 7.86 2.19 25.89
N GLN A 148 6.92 1.65 25.12
CA GLN A 148 6.27 2.33 24.00
C GLN A 148 4.97 3.01 24.44
N LYS A 149 4.51 3.99 23.66
CA LYS A 149 3.22 4.70 23.89
C LYS A 149 2.17 4.43 22.83
N VAL A 150 2.58 3.89 21.68
CA VAL A 150 1.70 3.54 20.56
C VAL A 150 1.95 2.09 20.15
N PRO A 151 0.99 1.42 19.51
CA PRO A 151 1.20 0.08 18.99
C PRO A 151 2.32 0.00 17.97
N CYS A 152 3.16 -1.02 18.10
CA CYS A 152 4.25 -1.31 17.16
C CYS A 152 4.69 -2.77 17.30
N ASN A 153 5.50 -3.24 16.34
CA ASN A 153 6.03 -4.61 16.29
C ASN A 153 4.98 -5.73 16.11
N GLU A 154 3.71 -5.41 15.87
CA GLU A 154 2.72 -6.40 15.48
C GLU A 154 2.72 -6.63 13.97
N ALA A 155 2.37 -7.87 13.58
CA ALA A 155 2.10 -8.25 12.20
C ALA A 155 0.67 -8.74 12.05
N CYS A 156 0.16 -8.67 10.83
CA CYS A 156 -1.16 -9.18 10.47
C CYS A 156 -1.10 -10.01 9.20
N MET A 157 -2.04 -10.95 9.05
CA MET A 157 -2.05 -11.86 7.90
C MET A 157 -2.25 -11.14 6.55
N TRP A 158 -3.03 -10.06 6.51
CA TRP A 158 -3.22 -9.29 5.27
C TRP A 158 -1.95 -8.51 4.92
N GLY A 159 -1.24 -7.94 5.91
CA GLY A 159 0.07 -7.31 5.71
C GLY A 159 1.08 -8.29 5.11
N ASP A 160 1.19 -9.49 5.69
CA ASP A 160 2.05 -10.57 5.20
C ASP A 160 1.69 -11.03 3.78
N TYR A 161 0.40 -11.18 3.50
CA TYR A 161 -0.08 -11.47 2.15
C TYR A 161 0.35 -10.40 1.16
N HIS A 162 0.09 -9.12 1.47
CA HIS A 162 0.32 -8.01 0.55
C HIS A 162 1.80 -7.70 0.35
N ILE A 163 2.66 -7.81 1.37
CA ILE A 163 4.11 -7.66 1.17
C ILE A 163 4.68 -8.78 0.29
N ARG A 164 4.23 -10.02 0.50
CA ARG A 164 4.66 -11.17 -0.30
C ARG A 164 4.18 -11.03 -1.74
N GLU A 165 2.94 -10.64 -1.95
CA GLU A 165 2.38 -10.41 -3.28
C GLU A 165 3.08 -9.24 -4.00
N LEU A 166 3.37 -8.15 -3.28
CA LEU A 166 4.11 -7.01 -3.81
C LEU A 166 5.54 -7.41 -4.23
N ALA A 167 6.26 -8.16 -3.40
CA ALA A 167 7.59 -8.65 -3.71
C ALA A 167 7.58 -9.60 -4.92
N LEU A 168 6.60 -10.51 -5.00
CA LEU A 168 6.39 -11.37 -6.16
C LEU A 168 6.12 -10.54 -7.42
N TYR A 169 5.20 -9.58 -7.34
CA TYR A 169 4.83 -8.72 -8.46
C TYR A 169 6.06 -7.99 -9.01
N VAL A 170 6.81 -7.30 -8.16
CA VAL A 170 8.02 -6.56 -8.57
C VAL A 170 9.11 -7.51 -9.08
N THR A 171 9.27 -8.70 -8.50
CA THR A 171 10.19 -9.73 -9.02
C THR A 171 9.83 -10.14 -10.44
N ARG A 172 8.54 -10.29 -10.75
CA ARG A 172 8.07 -10.60 -12.11
C ARG A 172 8.34 -9.46 -13.07
N LEU A 173 8.20 -8.21 -12.62
CA LEU A 173 8.55 -7.03 -13.43
C LEU A 173 10.05 -7.00 -13.76
N ILE A 174 10.92 -7.26 -12.79
CA ILE A 174 12.38 -7.29 -12.97
C ILE A 174 12.80 -8.39 -13.94
N LYS A 175 12.09 -9.52 -13.92
CA LYS A 175 12.39 -10.70 -14.76
C LYS A 175 11.62 -10.72 -16.08
N ASP A 176 10.94 -9.62 -16.44
CA ASP A 176 10.09 -9.53 -17.64
C ASP A 176 9.10 -10.70 -17.79
N GLN A 177 8.56 -11.18 -16.67
CA GLN A 177 7.59 -12.27 -16.65
C GLN A 177 6.18 -11.76 -16.97
N PRO A 178 5.25 -12.66 -17.35
CA PRO A 178 3.86 -12.29 -17.58
C PRO A 178 3.28 -11.51 -16.41
N HIS A 179 2.53 -10.45 -16.76
CA HIS A 179 1.90 -9.54 -15.80
C HIS A 179 1.08 -10.33 -14.77
N TYR A 180 1.32 -10.05 -13.49
CA TYR A 180 0.64 -10.76 -12.41
C TYR A 180 -0.70 -10.11 -12.10
N THR A 181 -1.77 -10.86 -12.33
CA THR A 181 -3.15 -10.46 -12.04
C THR A 181 -3.74 -11.42 -11.00
N PHE A 182 -4.75 -10.95 -10.27
CA PHE A 182 -5.46 -11.77 -9.28
C PHE A 182 -6.05 -13.06 -9.89
N PHE A 183 -6.55 -12.98 -11.13
CA PHE A 183 -7.17 -14.11 -11.84
C PHE A 183 -6.18 -14.89 -12.73
N GLY A 184 -4.92 -14.48 -12.83
CA GLY A 184 -3.94 -15.08 -13.74
C GLY A 184 -3.53 -16.51 -13.37
N CYS A 185 -3.99 -17.02 -12.23
CA CYS A 185 -3.81 -18.41 -11.81
C CYS A 185 -4.99 -19.32 -12.20
N LEU A 186 -6.11 -18.76 -12.66
CA LEU A 186 -7.24 -19.52 -13.17
C LEU A 186 -6.87 -20.04 -14.56
N LYS A 187 -7.10 -21.34 -14.78
CA LYS A 187 -7.03 -21.91 -16.12
C LYS A 187 -8.32 -21.56 -16.84
N ASP A 188 -8.21 -21.21 -18.12
CA ASP A 188 -9.35 -21.02 -19.02
C ASP A 188 -10.24 -22.27 -19.10
#